data_AF-A0A834IB25-F1
#
_entry.id   AF-A0A834IB25-F1
#
_cell.length_a   1.000
_cell.length_b   1.000
_cell.length_c   1.000
_cell.angle_alpha   90.00
_cell.angle_beta   90.00
_cell.angle_gamma   90.00
#
_symmetry.space_group_name_H-M   'P 1'
#
loop_
_entity.id
_entity.type
_entity.pdbx_description
1 polymer ?
#
loop_
_entity_poly.entity_id
_entity_poly.type
_entity_poly.pdbx_seq_one_letter_code
_entity_poly.pdbx_strand_id
1 'polypeptide(L)'
;MVKSVLQQTTSCQVGEDILTSIQEEYSMANSIPQVQYNHDNAHHKKQGVSAESSEKATNASDITITKYEKDFRSKQLIKDALMDNTFLKHLDTSQIREIVDSMLPKDFTAGSYVLKQGHAGVHVFVSAEGDFEVIRDGKILGHMGPGKAFGELAILYNCTRTASIR
;
A
#
# COMPACT_ATOMS: atom_id res chain seq x y z
N MET A 1 32.33 25.72 -18.47
CA MET A 1 31.29 26.22 -19.41
C MET A 1 30.00 25.48 -19.14
N VAL A 2 28.90 26.22 -19.07
CA VAL A 2 27.55 25.79 -18.68
C VAL A 2 26.82 25.19 -19.88
N LYS A 3 26.02 24.13 -19.69
CA LYS A 3 24.92 23.80 -20.61
C LYS A 3 23.65 23.46 -19.82
N SER A 4 22.78 24.45 -19.79
CA SER A 4 21.34 24.34 -19.54
C SER A 4 20.68 23.70 -20.77
N VAL A 5 19.76 22.75 -20.57
CA VAL A 5 18.68 22.43 -21.52
C VAL A 5 17.44 22.03 -20.73
N LEU A 6 16.49 22.95 -20.63
CA LEU A 6 15.07 22.61 -20.55
C LEU A 6 14.69 21.92 -21.87
N GLN A 7 14.16 20.71 -21.80
CA GLN A 7 13.22 20.24 -22.82
C GLN A 7 12.12 19.44 -22.14
N GLN A 8 11.02 20.15 -21.87
CA GLN A 8 9.73 19.57 -21.57
C GLN A 8 9.10 19.13 -22.90
N THR A 9 8.51 17.93 -22.88
CA THR A 9 7.46 17.35 -23.74
C THR A 9 7.85 16.03 -24.39
N THR A 10 7.28 14.96 -23.85
CA THR A 10 6.57 13.92 -24.61
C THR A 10 5.71 13.10 -23.64
N SER A 11 4.41 13.36 -23.69
CA SER A 11 3.29 12.47 -23.30
C SER A 11 3.43 11.65 -22.02
N CYS A 12 3.00 12.22 -20.89
CA CYS A 12 2.43 11.41 -19.82
C CYS A 12 1.11 10.84 -20.36
N GLN A 13 1.16 9.64 -20.96
CA GLN A 13 -0.03 8.81 -20.99
C GLN A 13 -0.33 8.51 -19.52
N VAL A 14 -1.39 9.13 -19.02
CA VAL A 14 -2.06 8.76 -17.77
C VAL A 14 -2.40 7.29 -17.94
N GLY A 15 -1.51 6.43 -17.47
CA GLY A 15 -1.78 5.01 -17.37
C GLY A 15 -2.92 4.90 -16.37
N GLU A 16 -4.05 4.35 -16.82
CA GLU A 16 -5.13 3.91 -15.93
C GLU A 16 -4.51 3.28 -14.69
N ASP A 17 -4.78 3.87 -13.52
CA ASP A 17 -3.90 3.70 -12.38
C ASP A 17 -3.86 2.21 -11.99
N ILE A 18 -2.66 1.63 -11.94
CA ILE A 18 -2.40 0.28 -11.41
C ILE A 18 -3.08 0.10 -10.05
N LEU A 19 -3.08 1.18 -9.27
CA LEU A 19 -3.81 1.29 -8.02
C LEU A 19 -5.32 1.22 -8.24
N THR A 20 -5.90 1.96 -9.18
CA THR A 20 -7.34 1.94 -9.51
C THR A 20 -7.82 0.52 -9.90
N SER A 21 -7.07 -0.25 -10.69
CA SER A 21 -7.47 -1.63 -11.02
C SER A 21 -7.49 -2.58 -9.83
N ILE A 22 -6.56 -2.40 -8.87
CA ILE A 22 -6.58 -3.14 -7.60
C ILE A 22 -7.67 -2.54 -6.67
N GLN A 23 -7.85 -1.22 -6.70
CA GLN A 23 -8.78 -0.44 -5.89
C GLN A 23 -10.23 -0.83 -6.16
N GLU A 24 -10.63 -0.97 -7.42
CA GLU A 24 -12.01 -1.28 -7.81
C GLU A 24 -12.48 -2.61 -7.21
N GLU A 25 -11.60 -3.62 -7.20
CA GLU A 25 -11.89 -4.94 -6.64
C GLU A 25 -12.13 -4.89 -5.12
N TYR A 26 -11.43 -4.02 -4.38
CA TYR A 26 -11.53 -3.93 -2.91
C TYR A 26 -12.39 -2.75 -2.39
N SER A 27 -12.66 -1.73 -3.20
CA SER A 27 -13.54 -0.60 -2.83
C SER A 27 -15.02 -1.00 -2.77
N MET A 28 -15.40 -2.04 -3.52
CA MET A 28 -16.75 -2.61 -3.51
C MET A 28 -17.06 -3.49 -2.29
N ALA A 29 -16.11 -3.69 -1.37
CA ALA A 29 -16.34 -4.47 -0.15
C ALA A 29 -17.09 -3.68 0.95
N ASN A 30 -17.31 -2.36 0.77
CA ASN A 30 -17.96 -1.48 1.76
C ASN A 30 -19.44 -1.13 1.47
N SER A 31 -20.07 -1.73 0.45
CA SER A 31 -21.50 -1.52 0.20
C SER A 31 -22.33 -2.57 0.94
N ILE A 32 -23.03 -2.17 2.01
CA ILE A 32 -24.06 -2.97 2.67
C ILE A 32 -25.16 -3.28 1.63
N PRO A 33 -25.45 -4.55 1.30
CA PRO A 33 -26.60 -4.85 0.46
C PRO A 33 -27.87 -4.85 1.33
N GLN A 34 -28.75 -3.87 1.10
CA GLN A 34 -30.17 -4.00 1.42
C GLN A 34 -30.73 -5.16 0.59
N VAL A 35 -31.38 -6.10 1.26
CA VAL A 35 -31.86 -7.37 0.69
C VAL A 35 -33.10 -7.12 -0.18
N GLN A 36 -33.05 -7.54 -1.45
CA GLN A 36 -34.26 -7.90 -2.20
C GLN A 36 -33.95 -9.04 -3.18
N TYR A 37 -34.66 -10.15 -3.01
CA TYR A 37 -34.54 -11.41 -3.77
C TYR A 37 -35.13 -11.28 -5.18
N ASN A 38 -34.38 -11.66 -6.23
CA ASN A 38 -34.62 -12.87 -7.05
C ASN A 38 -33.90 -12.88 -8.42
N HIS A 39 -33.51 -14.09 -8.79
CA HIS A 39 -33.26 -14.68 -10.12
C HIS A 39 -31.83 -14.64 -10.71
N ASP A 40 -31.20 -15.82 -10.63
CA ASP A 40 -30.38 -16.50 -11.62
C ASP A 40 -29.34 -15.67 -12.40
N ASN A 41 -28.08 -15.75 -11.95
CA ASN A 41 -26.92 -15.97 -12.81
C ASN A 41 -25.71 -16.39 -11.96
N ALA A 42 -24.80 -17.16 -12.56
CA ALA A 42 -23.65 -17.78 -11.91
C ALA A 42 -22.76 -16.77 -11.16
N HIS A 43 -22.97 -16.64 -9.85
CA HIS A 43 -22.23 -15.72 -9.00
C HIS A 43 -20.99 -16.40 -8.42
N HIS A 44 -19.81 -15.90 -8.79
CA HIS A 44 -18.60 -16.07 -7.99
C HIS A 44 -18.92 -15.60 -6.56
N LYS A 45 -18.90 -16.52 -5.60
CA LYS A 45 -19.22 -16.24 -4.20
C LYS A 45 -18.19 -15.24 -3.65
N LYS A 46 -18.63 -14.02 -3.34
CA LYS A 46 -17.79 -13.02 -2.66
C LYS A 46 -17.46 -13.56 -1.27
N GLN A 47 -16.18 -13.79 -1.02
CA GLN A 47 -15.70 -14.25 0.29
C GLN A 47 -15.68 -13.03 1.22
N GLY A 48 -16.44 -13.08 2.32
CA GLY A 48 -16.40 -12.04 3.33
C GLY A 48 -15.02 -12.02 3.98
N VAL A 49 -14.44 -10.84 4.14
CA VAL A 49 -13.17 -10.67 4.84
C VAL A 49 -13.46 -10.01 6.18
N SER A 50 -13.02 -10.64 7.26
CA SER A 50 -13.18 -10.13 8.62
C SER A 50 -11.81 -9.75 9.15
N ALA A 51 -11.66 -8.51 9.59
CA ALA A 51 -10.53 -8.12 10.43
C ALA A 51 -10.68 -8.76 11.82
N GLU A 52 -9.56 -9.01 12.50
CA GLU A 52 -9.58 -9.41 13.91
C GLU A 52 -10.15 -8.27 14.76
N SER A 53 -11.17 -8.59 15.55
CA SER A 53 -11.75 -7.67 16.53
C SER A 53 -10.75 -7.51 17.68
N SER A 54 -10.48 -6.26 18.07
CA SER A 54 -9.61 -5.92 19.21
C SER A 54 -10.29 -6.25 20.55
N GLU A 55 -10.75 -7.49 20.77
CA GLU A 55 -11.43 -7.90 22.01
C GLU A 55 -10.46 -8.21 23.17
N LYS A 56 -9.17 -8.35 22.88
CA LYS A 56 -8.14 -8.19 23.91
C LYS A 56 -7.79 -6.71 24.00
N ALA A 57 -8.60 -5.96 24.75
CA ALA A 57 -8.27 -4.63 25.20
C ALA A 57 -7.01 -4.65 26.09
N THR A 58 -5.83 -4.79 25.50
CA THR A 58 -4.82 -3.78 25.78
C THR A 58 -5.39 -2.51 25.18
N ASN A 59 -5.71 -1.53 26.00
CA ASN A 59 -6.14 -0.23 25.49
C ASN A 59 -5.12 0.20 24.43
N ALA A 60 -5.53 0.91 23.38
CA ALA A 60 -4.59 1.45 22.40
C ALA A 60 -3.45 2.26 23.08
N SER A 61 -3.72 2.78 24.29
CA SER A 61 -2.75 3.45 25.17
C SER A 61 -1.64 2.58 25.76
N ASP A 62 -1.74 1.25 25.73
CA ASP A 62 -0.75 0.32 26.31
C ASP A 62 0.20 -0.26 25.24
N ILE A 63 0.04 0.13 23.97
CA ILE A 63 0.89 -0.32 22.88
C ILE A 63 2.20 0.46 22.94
N THR A 64 3.29 -0.23 23.31
CA THR A 64 4.64 0.35 23.25
C THR A 64 5.16 0.27 21.82
N ILE A 65 5.07 1.39 21.10
CA ILE A 65 5.62 1.51 19.75
C ILE A 65 7.13 1.74 19.83
N THR A 66 7.90 0.79 19.30
CA THR A 66 9.37 0.95 19.18
C THR A 66 9.69 2.03 18.16
N LYS A 67 10.63 2.92 18.50
CA LYS A 67 11.03 4.05 17.65
C LYS A 67 12.49 3.91 17.23
N TYR A 68 12.79 4.36 16.02
CA TYR A 68 14.11 4.34 15.41
C TYR A 68 14.48 5.74 14.93
N GLU A 69 15.68 6.19 15.30
CA GLU A 69 16.25 7.46 14.84
C GLU A 69 16.41 7.47 13.32
N LYS A 70 16.09 8.61 12.71
CA LYS A 70 16.11 8.85 11.26
C LYS A 70 16.44 10.31 10.99
N ASP A 71 17.08 10.58 9.86
CA ASP A 71 17.31 11.95 9.42
C ASP A 71 16.00 12.63 8.96
N PHE A 72 16.06 13.95 8.79
CA PHE A 72 14.90 14.74 8.35
C PHE A 72 14.39 14.28 6.98
N ARG A 73 15.30 13.90 6.08
CA ARG A 73 14.97 13.51 4.71
C ARG A 73 14.16 12.21 4.68
N SER A 74 14.58 11.17 5.40
CA SER A 74 13.86 9.91 5.51
C SER A 74 12.50 10.11 6.19
N LYS A 75 12.42 10.92 7.26
CA LYS A 75 11.15 11.22 7.92
C LYS A 75 10.16 11.89 6.96
N GLN A 76 10.62 12.86 6.18
CA GLN A 76 9.80 13.57 5.22
C GLN A 76 9.36 12.66 4.07
N LEU A 77 10.26 11.84 3.53
CA LEU A 77 9.94 10.87 2.47
C LEU A 77 8.87 9.87 2.91
N ILE A 78 8.99 9.31 4.12
CA ILE A 78 8.00 8.37 4.67
C ILE A 78 6.66 9.07 4.86
N LYS A 79 6.67 10.27 5.47
CA LYS A 79 5.46 11.05 5.68
C LYS A 79 4.72 11.33 4.37
N ASP A 80 5.43 11.80 3.35
CA ASP A 80 4.83 12.15 2.06
C ASP A 80 4.27 10.91 1.35
N ALA A 81 4.98 9.78 1.40
CA ALA A 81 4.48 8.51 0.86
C ALA A 81 3.19 8.03 1.52
N LEU A 82 3.06 8.20 2.84
CA LEU A 82 1.84 7.87 3.58
C LEU A 82 0.69 8.82 3.25
N MET A 83 0.98 10.12 3.09
CA MET A 83 -0.02 11.14 2.75
C MET A 83 -0.49 11.07 1.29
N ASP A 84 0.34 10.55 0.38
CA ASP A 84 0.00 10.31 -1.03
C ASP A 84 -0.87 9.05 -1.21
N ASN A 85 -0.78 8.08 -0.29
CA ASN A 85 -1.54 6.84 -0.38
C ASN A 85 -3.03 7.03 -0.05
N THR A 86 -3.91 6.63 -0.98
CA THR A 86 -5.38 6.80 -0.88
C THR A 86 -5.99 6.23 0.39
N PHE A 87 -5.43 5.14 0.93
CA PHE A 87 -5.94 4.47 2.13
C PHE A 87 -5.36 5.04 3.44
N LEU A 88 -4.15 5.61 3.39
CA LEU A 88 -3.42 6.05 4.59
C LEU A 88 -3.47 7.57 4.81
N LYS A 89 -3.85 8.35 3.79
CA LYS A 89 -3.86 9.83 3.83
C LYS A 89 -4.79 10.48 4.87
N HIS A 90 -5.73 9.73 5.43
CA HIS A 90 -6.68 10.22 6.42
C HIS A 90 -6.25 9.92 7.87
N LEU A 91 -5.05 9.39 8.08
CA LEU A 91 -4.49 9.23 9.42
C LEU A 91 -4.14 10.58 10.04
N ASP A 92 -4.37 10.71 11.35
CA ASP A 92 -4.06 11.93 12.07
C ASP A 92 -2.54 12.18 12.10
N THR A 93 -2.15 13.45 12.22
CA THR A 93 -0.72 13.83 12.19
C THR A 93 0.10 13.16 13.30
N SER A 94 -0.50 12.88 14.46
CA SER A 94 0.13 12.12 15.55
C SER A 94 0.39 10.66 15.15
N GLN A 95 -0.60 10.00 14.54
CA GLN A 95 -0.49 8.62 14.07
C GLN A 95 0.56 8.50 12.95
N ILE A 96 0.55 9.42 11.99
CA ILE A 96 1.58 9.49 10.95
C ILE A 96 2.97 9.62 11.57
N ARG A 97 3.13 10.47 12.59
CA ARG A 97 4.41 10.63 13.28
C ARG A 97 4.87 9.34 13.96
N GLU A 98 3.97 8.63 14.63
CA GLU A 98 4.27 7.35 15.26
C GLU A 98 4.68 6.27 14.24
N ILE A 99 4.00 6.22 13.10
CA ILE A 99 4.36 5.31 12.00
C ILE A 99 5.73 5.68 11.43
N VAL A 100 5.99 6.96 11.16
CA VAL A 100 7.29 7.44 10.67
C VAL A 100 8.42 7.08 11.64
N ASP A 101 8.21 7.29 12.94
CA ASP A 101 9.22 7.00 13.96
C ASP A 101 9.42 5.49 14.14
N SER A 102 8.43 4.64 13.87
CA SER A 102 8.52 3.18 14.05
C SER A 102 9.03 2.38 12.85
N MET A 103 9.06 2.96 11.65
CA MET A 103 9.63 2.29 10.47
C MET A 103 11.14 2.04 10.62
N LEU A 104 11.65 0.99 10.00
CA LEU A 104 13.08 0.64 9.97
C LEU A 104 13.54 0.37 8.53
N PRO A 105 14.80 0.70 8.18
CA PRO A 105 15.31 0.46 6.84
C PRO A 105 15.45 -1.04 6.55
N LYS A 106 15.17 -1.42 5.32
CA LYS A 106 15.33 -2.79 4.83
C LYS A 106 15.79 -2.80 3.39
N ASP A 107 16.97 -3.37 3.17
CA ASP A 107 17.57 -3.47 1.85
C ASP A 107 17.21 -4.78 1.15
N PHE A 108 17.07 -4.70 -0.17
CA PHE A 108 16.76 -5.82 -1.05
C PHE A 108 17.70 -5.79 -2.25
N THR A 109 18.12 -6.97 -2.70
CA THR A 109 18.92 -7.09 -3.92
C THR A 109 18.02 -6.98 -5.14
N ALA A 110 18.50 -6.37 -6.23
CA ALA A 110 17.76 -6.30 -7.48
C ALA A 110 17.25 -7.69 -7.92
N GLY A 111 15.98 -7.75 -8.32
CA GLY A 111 15.31 -9.00 -8.73
C GLY A 111 14.81 -9.88 -7.58
N SER A 112 15.01 -9.48 -6.32
CA SER A 112 14.44 -10.19 -5.16
C SER A 112 13.02 -9.71 -4.86
N TYR A 113 12.15 -10.63 -4.43
CA TYR A 113 10.79 -10.26 -4.05
C TYR A 113 10.78 -9.60 -2.67
N VAL A 114 10.27 -8.37 -2.61
CA VAL A 114 9.90 -7.69 -1.37
C VAL A 114 8.61 -8.30 -0.80
N LEU A 115 7.61 -8.46 -1.67
CA LEU A 115 6.31 -9.07 -1.36
C LEU A 115 5.97 -10.13 -2.41
N LYS A 116 5.27 -11.18 -2.00
CA LYS A 116 4.77 -12.23 -2.91
C LYS A 116 3.26 -12.32 -2.82
N GLN A 117 2.59 -12.29 -3.98
CA GLN A 117 1.16 -12.47 -4.09
C GLN A 117 0.70 -13.76 -3.38
N GLY A 118 -0.45 -13.71 -2.72
CA GLY A 118 -1.03 -14.86 -2.00
C GLY A 118 -0.40 -15.14 -0.64
N HIS A 119 0.72 -14.49 -0.28
CA HIS A 119 1.29 -14.61 1.07
C HIS A 119 0.51 -13.75 2.07
N ALA A 120 0.55 -14.11 3.36
CA ALA A 120 0.05 -13.24 4.42
C ALA A 120 0.85 -11.91 4.47
N GLY A 121 0.19 -10.82 4.83
CA GLY A 121 0.82 -9.51 4.95
C GLY A 121 0.67 -8.89 6.33
N VAL A 122 1.80 -8.68 7.01
CA VAL A 122 1.87 -8.08 8.36
C VAL A 122 2.72 -6.81 8.41
N HIS A 123 3.27 -6.39 7.26
CA HIS A 123 4.14 -5.22 7.13
C HIS A 123 3.70 -4.33 5.98
N VAL A 124 3.79 -3.02 6.18
CA VAL A 124 3.70 -1.98 5.16
C VAL A 124 5.10 -1.44 4.89
N PHE A 125 5.37 -1.06 3.64
CA PHE A 125 6.67 -0.57 3.20
C PHE A 125 6.54 0.81 2.55
N VAL A 126 7.64 1.56 2.54
CA VAL A 126 7.81 2.76 1.73
C VAL A 126 9.07 2.58 0.87
N SER A 127 8.95 2.80 -0.43
CA SER A 127 10.11 2.76 -1.34
C SER A 127 11.01 3.98 -1.09
N ALA A 128 12.20 3.76 -0.53
CA ALA A 128 13.16 4.84 -0.30
C ALA A 128 13.96 5.17 -1.56
N GLU A 129 14.32 4.14 -2.32
CA GLU A 129 15.11 4.22 -3.56
C GLU A 129 14.82 3.00 -4.44
N GLY A 130 15.23 3.06 -5.71
CA GLY A 130 15.05 1.99 -6.69
C GLY A 130 13.78 2.11 -7.54
N ASP A 131 13.60 1.12 -8.41
CA ASP A 131 12.42 0.93 -9.26
C ASP A 131 11.93 -0.50 -9.07
N PHE A 132 10.65 -0.65 -8.73
CA PHE A 132 10.05 -1.93 -8.36
C PHE A 132 8.97 -2.33 -9.35
N GLU A 133 8.96 -3.59 -9.75
CA GLU A 133 7.91 -4.16 -10.58
C GLU A 133 6.72 -4.58 -9.72
N VAL A 134 5.52 -4.17 -10.13
CA VAL A 134 4.25 -4.65 -9.57
C VAL A 134 3.75 -5.79 -10.43
N ILE A 135 3.68 -7.00 -9.86
CA ILE A 135 3.38 -8.23 -10.61
C ILE A 135 2.13 -8.89 -10.02
N ARG A 136 1.12 -9.14 -10.85
CA ARG A 136 -0.09 -9.89 -10.47
C ARG A 136 -0.34 -11.01 -11.46
N ASP A 137 -0.57 -12.22 -10.95
CA ASP A 137 -0.83 -13.42 -11.76
C ASP A 137 0.24 -13.65 -12.84
N GLY A 138 1.49 -13.37 -12.49
CA GLY A 138 2.65 -13.49 -13.39
C GLY A 138 2.81 -12.36 -14.42
N LYS A 139 1.93 -11.36 -14.44
CA LYS A 139 1.98 -10.22 -15.36
C LYS A 139 2.49 -8.97 -14.65
N ILE A 140 3.43 -8.26 -15.27
CA ILE A 140 3.85 -6.93 -14.81
C ILE A 140 2.72 -5.96 -15.11
N LEU A 141 2.14 -5.38 -14.06
CA LEU A 141 1.12 -4.34 -14.15
C LEU A 141 1.74 -2.95 -14.32
N GLY A 142 2.96 -2.77 -13.81
CA GLY A 142 3.76 -1.58 -14.02
C GLY A 142 4.87 -1.45 -12.99
N HIS A 143 5.36 -0.22 -12.82
CA HIS A 143 6.54 0.08 -12.02
C HIS A 143 6.25 1.14 -10.96
N MET A 144 7.01 1.10 -9.87
CA MET A 144 6.91 2.03 -8.75
C MET A 144 8.29 2.49 -8.34
N GLY A 145 8.52 3.80 -8.42
CA GLY A 145 9.74 4.44 -7.95
C GLY A 145 9.72 4.79 -6.46
N PRO A 146 10.65 5.65 -6.01
CA PRO A 146 10.74 6.10 -4.62
C PRO A 146 9.52 6.92 -4.18
N GLY A 147 9.31 7.00 -2.87
CA GLY A 147 8.28 7.82 -2.24
C GLY A 147 6.88 7.22 -2.30
N LYS A 148 6.75 5.89 -2.39
CA LYS A 148 5.46 5.21 -2.49
C LYS A 148 5.28 4.23 -1.36
N ALA A 149 4.12 4.30 -0.70
CA ALA A 149 3.71 3.34 0.32
C ALA A 149 2.97 2.17 -0.32
N PHE A 150 3.29 0.95 0.09
CA PHE A 150 2.70 -0.27 -0.48
C PHE A 150 2.61 -1.42 0.54
N GLY A 151 1.70 -2.36 0.27
CA GLY A 151 1.47 -3.54 1.11
C GLY A 151 0.47 -3.30 2.25
N GLU A 152 -0.16 -2.13 2.30
CA GLU A 152 -1.19 -1.72 3.23
C GLU A 152 -2.47 -2.57 3.13
N LEU A 153 -2.86 -2.99 1.92
CA LEU A 153 -4.13 -3.69 1.69
C LEU A 153 -4.27 -4.97 2.52
N ALA A 154 -3.19 -5.75 2.61
CA ALA A 154 -3.19 -7.00 3.36
C ALA A 154 -3.46 -6.79 4.87
N ILE A 155 -3.01 -5.66 5.41
CA ILE A 155 -3.23 -5.29 6.81
C ILE A 155 -4.63 -4.72 6.99
N LEU A 156 -5.01 -3.74 6.16
CA LEU A 156 -6.29 -3.03 6.28
C LEU A 156 -7.49 -3.94 6.08
N TYR A 157 -7.37 -4.92 5.19
CA TYR A 157 -8.46 -5.83 4.85
C TYR A 157 -8.25 -7.24 5.40
N ASN A 158 -7.20 -7.52 6.18
CA ASN A 158 -6.88 -8.87 6.67
C ASN A 158 -6.91 -9.93 5.55
N CYS A 159 -6.26 -9.63 4.43
CA CYS A 159 -6.21 -10.48 3.26
C CYS A 159 -4.77 -10.85 2.89
N THR A 160 -4.61 -11.74 1.91
CA THR A 160 -3.28 -12.05 1.37
C THR A 160 -2.78 -10.91 0.46
N ARG A 161 -1.47 -10.87 0.20
CA ARG A 161 -0.88 -9.90 -0.73
C ARG A 161 -1.56 -10.03 -2.10
N THR A 162 -2.06 -8.91 -2.60
CA THR A 162 -2.84 -8.83 -3.85
C THR A 162 -1.95 -8.86 -5.09
N ALA A 163 -0.69 -8.45 -4.95
CA ALA A 163 0.35 -8.48 -5.96
C ALA A 163 1.71 -8.81 -5.32
N SER A 164 2.66 -9.23 -6.15
CA SER A 164 4.08 -9.33 -5.80
C SER A 164 4.78 -8.03 -6.14
N ILE A 165 5.80 -7.69 -5.35
CA ILE A 165 6.69 -6.55 -5.57
C ILE A 165 8.11 -7.09 -5.68
N ARG A 166 8.81 -6.76 -6.76
CA ARG A 166 10.16 -7.25 -7.08
C ARG A 166 11.09 -6.11 -7.47
#